data_AF-A0A7J2ZL16-F1
#
_entry.id   AF-A0A7J2ZL16-F1
#
_cell.length_a   1.000
_cell.length_b   1.000
_cell.length_c   1.000
_cell.angle_alpha   90.00
_cell.angle_beta   90.00
_cell.angle_gamma   90.00
#
_symmetry.space_group_name_H-M   'P 1'
#
loop_
_entity.id
_entity.type
_entity.pdbx_description
1 polymer ?
#
loop_
_entity_poly.entity_id
_entity_poly.type
_entity_poly.pdbx_seq_one_letter_code
_entity_poly.pdbx_strand_id
1 'polypeptide(L)' 'MIIEKLSTSPTPLTVSALTKDISSKLGRNVSWNTVQKYLNELVQAGKIQAIPLPHSKLPNKEGLIVYILKK' A
#
# COMPACT_ATOMS: atom_id res chain seq x y z
N MET A 1 5.47 -10.81 -4.42
CA MET A 1 4.12 -10.64 -3.80
C MET A 1 3.58 -9.21 -3.83
N ILE A 2 4.14 -8.24 -3.09
CA ILE A 2 3.58 -6.86 -3.05
C ILE A 2 3.79 -6.13 -4.38
N ILE A 3 5.01 -6.18 -4.90
CA ILE A 3 5.40 -5.59 -6.20
C ILE A 3 4.55 -6.20 -7.33
N GLU A 4 4.41 -7.52 -7.37
CA GLU A 4 3.56 -8.20 -8.37
C GLU A 4 2.10 -7.77 -8.27
N LYS A 5 1.55 -7.62 -7.05
CA LYS A 5 0.19 -7.16 -6.86
C LYS A 5 0.02 -5.71 -7.32
N LEU A 6 0.97 -4.83 -7.00
CA LEU A 6 0.97 -3.44 -7.47
C LEU A 6 1.21 -3.32 -8.97
N SER A 7 1.93 -4.27 -9.58
CA SER A 7 2.18 -4.31 -11.02
C SER A 7 1.00 -4.85 -11.82
N THR A 8 0.21 -5.76 -11.23
CA THR A 8 -1.01 -6.33 -11.85
C THR A 8 -2.27 -5.54 -11.53
N SER A 9 -2.24 -4.72 -10.47
CA SER A 9 -3.35 -3.84 -10.11
C SER A 9 -3.34 -2.58 -10.99
N PRO A 10 -4.40 -2.30 -11.75
CA PRO A 10 -4.52 -1.04 -12.48
C PRO A 10 -4.78 0.15 -11.54
N THR A 11 -5.10 -0.10 -10.27
CA THR A 11 -5.45 0.92 -9.28
C THR A 11 -4.46 0.99 -8.12
N PRO A 12 -4.26 2.19 -7.54
CA PRO A 12 -3.52 2.36 -6.29
C PRO A 12 -4.15 1.57 -5.14
N LEU A 13 -3.33 0.92 -4.33
CA LEU A 13 -3.81 0.09 -3.22
C LEU A 13 -3.42 0.68 -1.87
N THR A 14 -4.33 0.60 -0.90
CA THR A 14 -4.05 0.98 0.49
C THR A 14 -3.29 -0.13 1.22
N VAL A 15 -2.63 0.22 2.33
CA VAL A 15 -1.97 -0.76 3.22
C VAL A 15 -2.96 -1.86 3.65
N SER A 16 -4.20 -1.49 3.97
CA SER A 16 -5.22 -2.44 4.41
C SER A 16 -5.61 -3.45 3.32
N ALA A 17 -5.76 -2.98 2.08
CA ALA A 17 -6.03 -3.86 0.94
C ALA A 17 -4.87 -4.85 0.71
N LEU A 18 -3.63 -4.34 0.73
CA LEU A 18 -2.44 -5.18 0.60
C LEU A 18 -2.31 -6.18 1.76
N THR A 19 -2.58 -5.74 2.99
CA THR A 19 -2.52 -6.61 4.18
C THR A 19 -3.50 -7.77 4.07
N LYS A 20 -4.73 -7.51 3.63
CA LYS A 20 -5.74 -8.55 3.40
C LYS A 20 -5.30 -9.55 2.34
N ASP A 21 -4.81 -9.05 1.21
CA ASP A 21 -4.37 -9.89 0.07
C ASP A 21 -3.15 -10.75 0.45
N ILE A 22 -2.15 -10.16 1.12
CA ILE A 22 -0.95 -10.87 1.59
C ILE A 22 -1.34 -11.91 2.63
N SER A 23 -2.19 -11.57 3.61
CA SER A 23 -2.63 -12.52 4.64
C SER A 23 -3.38 -13.70 4.03
N SER A 24 -4.24 -13.44 3.04
CA SER A 24 -4.95 -14.48 2.30
C SER A 24 -4.01 -15.39 1.53
N LYS A 25 -2.99 -14.84 0.86
CA LYS A 25 -2.02 -15.62 0.08
C LYS A 25 -1.07 -16.44 0.95
N LEU A 26 -0.68 -15.91 2.11
CA LEU A 26 0.21 -16.62 3.03
C LEU A 26 -0.51 -17.62 3.94
N GLY A 27 -1.85 -17.60 3.98
CA GLY A 27 -2.63 -18.46 4.88
C GLY A 27 -2.43 -18.13 6.36
N ARG A 28 -1.90 -16.94 6.69
CA ARG A 28 -1.68 -16.47 8.07
C ARG A 28 -2.01 -14.99 8.20
N ASN A 29 -2.37 -14.58 9.41
CA ASN A 29 -2.62 -13.18 9.71
C ASN A 29 -1.30 -12.41 9.70
N VAL A 30 -1.22 -11.36 8.86
CA VAL A 30 -0.09 -10.44 8.82
C VAL A 30 -0.51 -9.12 9.44
N SER A 31 0.26 -8.63 10.41
CA SER A 31 -0.04 -7.36 11.05
C SER A 31 0.09 -6.20 10.06
N TRP A 32 -0.79 -5.22 10.20
CA TRP A 32 -0.80 -4.01 9.38
C TRP A 32 0.55 -3.27 9.46
N ASN A 33 1.13 -3.16 10.67
CA ASN A 33 2.44 -2.54 10.90
C ASN A 33 3.56 -3.24 10.13
N THR A 34 3.54 -4.58 10.04
CA THR A 34 4.52 -5.33 9.25
C THR A 34 4.44 -4.95 7.77
N VAL A 35 3.23 -4.90 7.21
CA VAL A 35 3.03 -4.53 5.80
C VAL A 35 3.43 -3.08 5.55
N GLN A 36 3.07 -2.18 6.46
CA GLN A 36 3.47 -0.78 6.38
C GLN A 36 5.00 -0.62 6.40
N LYS A 37 5.71 -1.35 7.27
CA LYS A 37 7.18 -1.33 7.31
C LYS A 37 7.78 -1.75 5.98
N TYR A 38 7.33 -2.87 5.42
CA TYR A 38 7.80 -3.33 4.10
C TYR A 38 7.48 -2.34 2.98
N LEU A 39 6.31 -1.71 3.01
CA LEU A 39 5.96 -0.67 2.03
C LEU A 39 6.90 0.53 2.14
N ASN A 40 7.23 0.98 3.35
CA ASN A 40 8.19 2.06 3.54
C ASN A 40 9.59 1.71 3.01
N GLU A 41 10.07 0.49 3.28
CA GLU A 41 11.34 0.01 2.72
C GLU A 41 11.32 -0.01 1.18
N LEU A 42 10.19 -0.41 0.57
CA LEU A 42 10.03 -0.39 -0.88
C LEU A 42 9.95 1.03 -1.46
N VAL A 43 9.36 1.98 -0.74
CA VAL A 43 9.36 3.42 -1.11
C VAL A 43 10.78 3.97 -1.04
N GLN A 44 11.51 3.70 0.05
CA GLN A 44 12.91 4.12 0.22
C GLN A 44 13.83 3.53 -0.84
N ALA A 45 13.60 2.27 -1.22
CA ALA A 45 14.31 1.61 -2.33
C ALA A 45 13.89 2.13 -3.72
N GLY A 46 12.95 3.08 -3.80
CA GLY A 46 12.50 3.69 -5.05
C GLY A 46 11.66 2.79 -5.94
N LYS A 47 11.16 1.65 -5.42
CA LYS A 47 10.40 0.65 -6.19
C LYS A 47 8.91 1.00 -6.30
N ILE A 48 8.37 1.70 -5.31
CA ILE A 48 6.96 2.10 -5.25
C ILE A 48 6.84 3.56 -4.83
N GLN A 49 5.69 4.17 -5.13
CA GLN A 49 5.38 5.54 -4.75
C GLN A 49 4.16 5.55 -3.82
N ALA A 50 4.28 6.28 -2.71
CA ALA A 50 3.17 6.57 -1.81
C ALA A 50 2.48 7.87 -2.27
N ILE A 51 1.17 7.82 -2.45
CA ILE A 51 0.33 8.95 -2.86
C ILE A 51 -0.67 9.21 -1.72
N PRO A 52 -0.55 10.34 -1.00
CA PRO A 52 -1.56 10.75 -0.05
C PRO A 52 -2.79 11.26 -0.81
N LEU A 53 -3.96 10.68 -0.54
CA LEU A 53 -5.24 11.16 -1.05
C LEU A 53 -5.83 12.21 -0.09
N PRO A 54 -6.50 13.25 -0.60
CA PRO A 54 -7.17 14.23 0.26
C PRO A 54 -8.36 13.61 0.99
N HIS A 55 -8.61 14.03 2.23
CA HIS A 55 -9.76 13.57 2.99
C HIS A 55 -11.06 14.18 2.44
N SER A 56 -12.02 13.35 2.02
CA SER A 56 -13.24 13.78 1.33
C SER A 56 -14.15 14.74 2.10
N LYS A 57 -14.03 14.81 3.43
CA LYS A 57 -14.86 15.67 4.30
C LYS A 57 -14.13 16.83 4.96
N LEU A 58 -12.80 16.83 4.95
CA LEU A 58 -12.01 17.83 5.69
C LEU A 58 -10.95 18.40 4.75
N PRO A 59 -11.15 19.62 4.22
CA PRO A 59 -10.11 20.27 3.42
C PRO A 59 -8.88 20.46 4.32
N ASN A 60 -7.70 20.08 3.83
CA ASN A 60 -6.40 20.11 4.51
C ASN A 60 -6.09 19.00 5.53
N LYS A 61 -6.87 17.90 5.57
CA LYS A 61 -6.39 16.67 6.21
C LYS A 61 -5.92 15.65 5.18
N GLU A 62 -4.75 15.08 5.45
CA GLU A 62 -4.28 13.88 4.75
C GLU A 62 -5.30 12.76 5.00
N GLY A 63 -5.81 12.20 3.90
CA GLY A 63 -6.73 11.08 3.91
C GLY A 63 -5.97 9.77 3.84
N LEU A 64 -6.38 8.89 2.93
CA LEU A 64 -5.76 7.57 2.79
C LEU A 64 -4.46 7.67 1.97
N ILE A 65 -3.43 6.98 2.43
CA ILE A 65 -2.23 6.76 1.63
C ILE A 65 -2.45 5.51 0.77
N VAL A 66 -2.28 5.69 -0.53
CA VAL A 66 -2.28 4.60 -1.50
C VAL A 66 -0.90 4.43 -2.10
N TYR A 67 -0.57 3.21 -2.51
CA TYR A 67 0.72 2.85 -3.06
C TYR A 67 0.55 2.40 -4.51
N ILE A 68 1.46 2.85 -5.38
CA ILE A 68 1.56 2.42 -6.77
C ILE A 68 2.97 1.97 -7.11
N LEU A 69 3.12 1.13 -8.12
CA LEU A 69 4.43 0.81 -8.66
C LEU A 69 5.02 2.05 -9.36
N LYS A 70 6.30 2.35 -9.11
CA LYS A 70 7.00 3.40 -9.86
C LYS A 70 7.36 2.84 -11.24
N LYS A 71 6.88 3.46 -12.32
CA LYS A 71 7.28 3.15 -13.70
C LYS A 71 8.50 3.95 -14.09
#